data_AF-A0A9Q3P1X5-F1
#
_entry.id   AF-A0A9Q3P1X5-F1
#
_cell.length_a   1.000
_cell.length_b   1.000
_cell.length_c   1.000
_cell.angle_alpha   90.00
_cell.angle_beta   90.00
_cell.angle_gamma   90.00
#
_symmetry.space_group_name_H-M   'P 1'
#
loop_
_entity.id
_entity.type
_entity.pdbx_description
1 polymer ?
#
loop_
_entity_poly.entity_id
_entity_poly.type
_entity_poly.pdbx_seq_one_letter_code
_entity_poly.pdbx_strand_id
1 'polypeptide(L)'
;MRDSFVGPFTIIQLIGKNVVEVKLTEESSRKQPVFPVGLVNPYFQTEEDKFPSRKKSPTPPEIVEVEDSPGPVKKIIKARKISFNGKDQRQ
;
A
#
# COMPACT_ATOMS: atom_id res chain seq x y z
N MET A 1 -3.34 -9.09 11.74
CA MET A 1 -2.72 -7.76 11.57
C MET A 1 -1.90 -7.88 10.29
N ARG A 2 -2.29 -7.22 9.19
CA ARG A 2 -1.59 -7.34 7.91
C ARG A 2 -0.21 -6.69 8.04
N ASP A 3 0.82 -7.30 7.48
CA ASP A 3 2.18 -6.77 7.52
C ASP A 3 2.17 -5.30 7.06
N SER A 4 2.54 -4.40 7.98
CA SER A 4 2.31 -2.95 7.83
C SER A 4 3.38 -2.26 6.99
N PHE A 5 4.39 -3.00 6.52
CA PHE A 5 5.53 -2.50 5.79
C PHE A 5 5.66 -3.27 4.47
N VAL A 6 6.02 -2.54 3.42
CA VAL A 6 6.16 -3.09 2.06
C VAL A 6 7.64 -3.11 1.72
N GLY A 7 8.11 -4.29 1.29
CA GLY A 7 9.41 -4.48 0.66
C GLY A 7 10.64 -4.20 1.54
N PRO A 8 11.79 -4.78 1.17
CA PRO A 8 13.06 -4.09 1.32
C PRO A 8 13.24 -3.11 0.15
N PHE A 9 13.58 -1.87 0.44
CA PHE A 9 13.96 -0.91 -0.58
C PHE A 9 15.38 -0.37 -0.37
N THR A 10 16.06 -0.04 -1.46
CA THR A 10 17.38 0.58 -1.42
C THR A 10 17.26 2.08 -1.22
N ILE A 11 17.94 2.60 -0.20
CA ILE A 11 18.08 4.06 0.01
C ILE A 11 19.10 4.59 -1.00
N ILE A 12 18.70 5.59 -1.78
CA ILE A 12 19.57 6.28 -2.73
C ILE A 12 20.37 7.34 -1.99
N GLN A 13 19.68 8.20 -1.24
CA GLN A 13 20.30 9.30 -0.51
C GLN A 13 19.46 9.77 0.68
N LEU A 14 20.10 10.46 1.61
CA LEU A 14 19.45 11.19 2.71
C LEU A 14 19.28 12.65 2.29
N ILE A 15 18.03 13.13 2.27
CA ILE A 15 17.71 14.52 1.99
C ILE A 15 17.59 15.26 3.32
N GLY A 16 18.59 16.09 3.62
CA GLY A 16 18.68 16.76 4.92
C GLY A 16 18.92 15.76 6.05
N LYS A 17 18.14 15.85 7.14
CA LYS A 17 18.30 14.98 8.32
C LYS A 17 17.20 13.94 8.49
N ASN A 18 16.00 14.23 7.99
CA ASN A 18 14.77 13.50 8.39
C ASN A 18 14.04 12.84 7.21
N VAL A 19 14.63 12.85 6.02
CA VAL A 19 13.98 12.38 4.79
C VAL A 19 14.96 11.53 3.99
N VAL A 20 14.48 10.42 3.44
CA VAL A 20 15.25 9.51 2.59
C VAL A 20 14.59 9.37 1.22
N GLU A 21 15.41 9.31 0.19
CA GLU A 21 14.98 8.94 -1.15
C GLU A 21 15.26 7.46 -1.38
N VAL A 22 14.28 6.77 -1.93
CA VAL A 22 14.22 5.32 -2.02
C VAL A 22 13.98 4.90 -3.46
N LYS A 23 14.70 3.87 -3.90
CA LYS A 23 14.50 3.27 -5.23
C LYS A 23 13.25 2.39 -5.21
N LEU A 24 12.20 2.85 -5.89
CA LEU A 24 10.93 2.13 -6.03
C LEU A 24 11.00 1.07 -7.14
N THR A 25 10.27 -0.03 -6.95
CA THR A 25 10.04 -1.07 -7.98
C THR A 25 8.93 -0.64 -8.95
N GLU A 26 8.80 -1.32 -10.09
CA GLU A 26 7.81 -0.96 -11.13
C GLU A 26 6.37 -0.87 -10.60
N GLU A 27 5.98 -1.78 -9.71
CA GLU A 27 4.68 -1.81 -9.03
C GLU A 27 4.40 -0.56 -8.17
N SER A 28 5.46 0.08 -7.67
CA SER A 28 5.38 1.27 -6.81
C SER A 28 5.83 2.55 -7.50
N SER A 29 6.19 2.51 -8.78
CA SER A 29 6.73 3.62 -9.58
C SER A 29 5.87 4.89 -9.58
N ARG A 30 4.54 4.75 -9.39
CA ARG A 30 3.59 5.87 -9.34
C ARG A 30 3.61 6.63 -8.00
N LYS A 31 4.25 6.10 -6.96
CA LYS A 31 4.32 6.72 -5.62
C LYS A 31 5.50 7.69 -5.54
N GLN A 32 5.45 8.61 -4.57
CA GLN A 32 6.59 9.48 -4.29
C GLN A 32 7.76 8.65 -3.73
N PRO A 33 8.98 8.76 -4.28
CA PRO A 33 10.14 7.99 -3.82
C PRO A 33 10.77 8.54 -2.53
N VAL A 34 10.21 9.61 -1.96
CA VAL A 34 10.79 10.36 -0.85
C VAL A 34 9.94 10.14 0.40
N PHE A 35 10.55 9.62 1.47
CA PHE A 35 9.86 9.23 2.71
C PHE A 35 10.55 9.82 3.95
N PRO A 36 9.80 10.22 4.99
CA PRO A 36 10.37 10.52 6.30
C PRO A 36 11.03 9.29 6.93
N VAL A 37 12.17 9.45 7.62
CA VAL A 37 12.85 8.33 8.29
C VAL A 37 11.96 7.60 9.30
N GLY A 38 11.01 8.28 9.92
CA GLY A 38 10.06 7.66 10.86
C GLY A 38 9.08 6.67 10.22
N LEU A 39 8.95 6.66 8.89
CA LEU A 39 8.15 5.70 8.14
C LEU A 39 8.99 4.56 7.53
N VAL A 40 10.30 4.56 7.77
CA VAL A 40 11.24 3.59 7.20
C VAL A 40 11.77 2.70 8.31
N ASN A 41 11.58 1.39 8.15
CA ASN A 41 12.17 0.40 9.04
C ASN A 41 13.44 -0.19 8.42
N PRO A 42 14.53 -0.32 9.20
CA PRO A 42 15.72 -1.04 8.76
C PRO A 42 15.38 -2.48 8.42
N TYR A 43 15.79 -2.93 7.23
CA TYR A 43 15.66 -4.31 6.82
C TYR A 43 16.89 -5.11 7.22
N PHE A 44 16.70 -6.18 8.00
CA PHE A 44 17.77 -7.11 8.37
C PHE A 44 17.55 -8.43 7.64
N GLN A 45 18.51 -8.81 6.79
CA GLN A 45 18.48 -10.11 6.16
C GLN A 45 18.64 -11.19 7.23
N THR A 46 17.72 -12.14 7.27
CA THR A 46 17.84 -13.28 8.19
C THR A 46 18.84 -14.27 7.61
N GLU A 47 19.98 -14.43 8.26
CA GLU A 47 20.93 -15.49 7.91
C GLU A 47 20.41 -16.83 8.44
N GLU A 48 19.74 -17.59 7.58
CA GLU A 48 19.15 -18.90 7.94
C GLU A 48 20.24 -19.90 8.40
N ASP A 49 21.44 -19.83 7.81
CA ASP A 49 22.56 -20.73 8.12
C ASP A 49 23.14 -20.51 9.51
N LYS A 50 23.12 -19.26 10.02
CA LYS A 50 23.66 -18.93 11.35
C LYS A 50 22.69 -19.28 12.49
N PHE A 51 21.39 -19.42 12.20
CA PHE A 51 20.36 -19.61 13.21
C PHE A 51 19.31 -20.65 12.80
N PRO A 52 19.69 -21.94 12.68
CA PRO A 52 18.82 -23.01 12.18
C PRO A 52 17.58 -23.26 13.06
N SER A 53 17.61 -22.86 14.33
CA SER A 53 16.49 -23.03 15.27
C SER A 53 15.42 -21.94 15.19
N ARG A 54 15.60 -20.90 14.35
CA ARG A 54 14.65 -19.79 14.25
C ARG A 54 13.40 -20.27 13.49
N LYS A 55 12.23 -20.22 14.12
CA LYS A 55 10.95 -20.54 13.47
C LYS A 55 10.73 -19.56 12.32
N LYS A 56 10.66 -20.06 11.09
CA LYS A 56 10.30 -19.22 9.92
C LYS A 56 8.93 -18.61 10.17
N SER A 57 8.80 -17.30 9.93
CA SER A 57 7.48 -16.68 9.87
C SER A 57 6.68 -17.36 8.75
N PRO A 58 5.37 -17.60 8.94
CA PRO A 58 4.55 -18.21 7.90
C PRO A 58 4.65 -17.39 6.61
N THR A 59 4.85 -18.08 5.49
CA THR A 59 4.85 -17.45 4.15
C THR A 59 3.53 -16.71 3.97
N PRO A 60 3.54 -15.43 3.55
CA PRO A 60 2.31 -14.73 3.23
C PRO A 60 1.52 -15.52 2.18
N PRO A 61 0.17 -15.55 2.26
CA PRO A 61 -0.63 -16.19 1.23
C PRO A 61 -0.37 -15.49 -0.12
N GLU A 62 -0.29 -16.30 -1.17
CA GLU A 62 -0.18 -15.82 -2.55
C GLU A 62 -1.37 -14.90 -2.85
N ILE A 63 -1.07 -13.66 -3.26
CA ILE A 63 -2.09 -12.69 -3.63
C ILE A 63 -2.61 -13.14 -4.98
N VAL A 64 -3.75 -13.81 -4.99
CA VAL A 64 -4.47 -14.10 -6.24
C VAL A 64 -4.89 -12.76 -6.81
N GLU A 65 -4.39 -12.42 -7.99
CA GLU A 65 -4.90 -11.31 -8.79
C GLU A 65 -6.37 -11.60 -9.08
N VAL A 66 -7.26 -11.02 -8.29
CA VAL A 66 -8.68 -11.03 -8.61
C VAL A 66 -8.79 -10.15 -9.84
N GLU A 67 -9.03 -10.78 -11.01
CA GLU A 67 -9.39 -10.02 -12.20
C GLU A 67 -10.52 -9.07 -11.82
N ASP A 68 -10.25 -7.77 -11.91
CA ASP A 68 -11.23 -6.69 -11.76
C ASP A 68 -12.21 -6.75 -12.96
N SER A 69 -12.93 -7.85 -13.10
CA SER A 69 -14.06 -7.94 -13.99
C SER A 69 -15.11 -6.97 -13.42
N PRO A 70 -15.53 -5.95 -14.19
CA PRO A 70 -16.52 -5.01 -13.70
C PRO A 70 -17.82 -5.78 -13.47
N GLY A 71 -18.12 -6.08 -12.20
CA GLY A 71 -19.37 -6.71 -11.81
C GLY A 71 -20.56 -5.89 -12.31
N PRO A 72 -21.73 -6.51 -12.55
CA PRO A 72 -22.87 -5.82 -13.13
C PRO A 72 -23.30 -4.65 -12.24
N VAL A 73 -23.24 -3.43 -12.78
CA VAL A 73 -23.64 -2.20 -12.09
C VAL A 73 -25.13 -2.27 -11.79
N LYS A 74 -25.49 -2.49 -10.52
CA LYS A 74 -26.89 -2.66 -10.10
C LYS A 74 -27.73 -1.40 -10.25
N LYS A 75 -27.14 -0.20 -10.14
CA LYS A 75 -27.89 1.07 -10.22
C LYS A 75 -26.97 2.25 -10.51
N ILE A 76 -27.32 3.05 -11.51
CA ILE A 76 -26.68 4.34 -11.81
C ILE A 76 -27.66 5.44 -11.43
N ILE A 77 -27.28 6.32 -10.50
CA ILE A 77 -28.09 7.48 -10.11
C ILE A 77 -27.71 8.63 -11.05
N LYS A 78 -28.60 8.94 -12.01
CA LYS A 78 -28.35 9.95 -13.05
C LYS A 78 -28.48 11.39 -12.58
N ALA A 79 -29.17 11.63 -11.46
CA ALA A 79 -29.43 12.97 -10.99
C ALA A 79 -29.30 13.13 -9.48
N ARG A 80 -28.82 14.30 -9.09
CA ARG A 80 -28.59 14.67 -7.70
C ARG A 80 -29.94 14.92 -7.02
N LYS A 81 -30.23 14.15 -5.98
CA LYS A 81 -31.37 14.42 -5.11
C LYS A 81 -31.03 15.63 -4.23
N ILE A 82 -31.83 16.69 -4.32
CA ILE A 82 -31.64 17.91 -3.54
C ILE A 82 -32.87 18.08 -2.65
N SER A 83 -32.65 18.34 -1.36
CA SER A 83 -33.72 18.70 -0.43
C SER A 83 -33.83 20.21 -0.36
N PHE A 84 -35.02 20.75 -0.67
CA PHE A 84 -35.32 22.18 -0.53
C PHE A 84 -36.58 22.31 0.34
N ASN A 85 -36.50 23.07 1.44
CA ASN A 85 -37.56 23.23 2.44
C ASN A 85 -38.18 21.91 2.94
N GLY A 86 -37.31 20.93 3.28
CA GLY A 86 -37.75 19.66 3.87
C GLY A 86 -38.53 18.75 2.92
N LYS A 87 -38.59 19.10 1.63
CA LYS A 87 -39.19 18.26 0.60
C LYS A 87 -38.12 17.85 -0.41
N ASP A 88 -38.05 16.55 -0.64
CA ASP A 88 -37.12 15.97 -1.59
C ASP A 88 -37.59 16.23 -3.02
N GLN A 89 -36.77 16.91 -3.82
CA GLN A 89 -36.99 17.09 -5.26
C GLN A 89 -35.87 16.40 -6.06
N ARG A 90 -36.25 15.82 -7.20
CA ARG A 90 -35.32 15.27 -8.19
C ARG A 90 -35.24 16.28 -9.34
N GLN A 91 -34.06 16.85 -9.59
CA GLN A 91 -33.75 17.48 -10.87
C GLN A 91 -33.32 16.43 -11.89
#